data_AF-C6Y0J5-F1
#
_entry.id   AF-C6Y0J5-F1
#
_cell.length_a   1.000
_cell.length_b   1.000
_cell.length_c   1.000
_cell.angle_alpha   90.00
_cell.angle_beta   90.00
_cell.angle_gamma   90.00
#
_symmetry.space_group_name_H-M   'P 1'
#
loop_
_entity.id
_entity.type
_entity.pdbx_description
1 polymer ?
#
loop_
_entity_poly.entity_id
_entity_poly.type
_entity_poly.pdbx_seq_one_letter_code
_entity_poly.pdbx_strand_id
1 'polypeptide(L)' 'MAVLNRKEEKIEAVLKELPKDYTDKDFVAMFIKLYSRDWGKIKANYIKQNQDKVIGTVVKMPKPELYLKHLLTIYLDNQK' A
#
# COMPACT_ATOMS: atom_id res chain seq x y z
N MET A 1 -2.61 24.75 -5.33
CA MET A 1 -3.46 23.74 -6.00
C MET A 1 -2.81 22.40 -5.79
N ALA A 2 -3.25 21.65 -4.78
CA ALA A 2 -2.63 20.37 -4.47
C ALA A 2 -3.01 19.37 -5.57
N VAL A 3 -2.02 18.97 -6.36
CA VAL A 3 -2.11 17.76 -7.18
C VAL A 3 -2.13 16.61 -6.19
N LEU A 4 -3.29 16.35 -5.59
CA LEU A 4 -3.47 15.21 -4.69
C LEU A 4 -3.14 13.97 -5.50
N ASN A 5 -2.03 13.33 -5.15
CA ASN A 5 -1.71 12.03 -5.70
C ASN A 5 -2.90 11.14 -5.38
N ARG A 6 -3.56 10.61 -6.42
CA ARG A 6 -4.68 9.64 -6.31
C ARG A 6 -4.41 8.44 -5.39
N LYS A 7 -3.19 8.26 -4.92
CA LYS A 7 -2.78 7.23 -3.94
C LYS A 7 -3.05 7.68 -2.51
N GLU A 8 -2.78 8.94 -2.18
CA GLU A 8 -2.98 9.51 -0.84
C GLU A 8 -4.47 9.62 -0.52
N GLU A 9 -5.30 10.05 -1.49
CA GLU A 9 -6.76 10.05 -1.32
C GLU A 9 -7.33 8.66 -0.98
N LYS A 10 -6.78 7.60 -1.57
CA LYS A 10 -7.21 6.22 -1.28
C LYS A 10 -6.82 5.79 0.13
N ILE A 11 -5.63 6.19 0.58
CA ILE A 11 -5.16 5.92 1.94
C ILE A 11 -6.05 6.66 2.93
N GLU A 12 -6.35 7.94 2.67
CA GLU A 12 -7.24 8.74 3.51
C GLU A 12 -8.67 8.17 3.57
N ALA A 13 -9.22 7.75 2.43
CA ALA A 13 -10.55 7.12 2.38
C ALA A 13 -10.60 5.83 3.23
N VAL A 14 -9.56 4.99 3.14
CA VAL A 14 -9.44 3.78 3.95
C VAL A 14 -9.28 4.12 5.43
N LEU A 15 -8.49 5.14 5.77
CA LEU A 15 -8.29 5.60 7.14
C LEU A 15 -9.55 6.19 7.77
N LYS A 16 -10.36 6.90 6.98
CA LYS A 16 -11.66 7.44 7.43
C LYS A 16 -12.65 6.35 7.81
N GLU A 17 -12.58 5.19 7.17
CA GLU A 17 -13.43 4.04 7.51
C GLU A 17 -12.84 3.14 8.60
N LEU A 18 -11.57 3.33 8.98
CA LEU A 18 -10.92 2.55 10.03
C LEU A 18 -11.23 3.11 11.42
N PRO A 19 -11.39 2.24 12.44
CA PRO A 19 -11.58 2.67 13.82
C PRO A 19 -10.33 3.36 14.36
N LYS A 20 -10.46 4.23 15.37
CA LYS A 20 -9.31 4.98 15.95
C LYS A 20 -8.14 4.12 16.43
N ASP A 21 -8.37 2.86 16.78
CA ASP A 21 -7.38 1.89 17.27
C ASP A 21 -7.05 0.82 16.20
N TYR A 22 -6.92 1.23 14.94
CA TYR A 22 -6.62 0.30 13.85
C TYR A 22 -5.15 -0.13 13.86
N THR A 23 -4.89 -1.39 13.49
CA THR A 23 -3.51 -1.85 13.24
C THR A 23 -3.15 -1.78 11.76
N ASP A 24 -1.84 -1.88 11.44
CA ASP A 24 -1.37 -1.96 10.04
C ASP A 24 -2.08 -3.08 9.25
N LYS A 25 -2.43 -4.18 9.92
CA LYS A 25 -3.14 -5.31 9.31
C LYS A 25 -4.58 -4.96 8.96
N ASP A 26 -5.28 -4.26 9.85
CA ASP A 26 -6.63 -3.74 9.59
C ASP A 26 -6.62 -2.78 8.41
N PHE A 27 -5.61 -1.91 8.35
CA PHE A 27 -5.42 -1.01 7.22
C PHE A 27 -5.25 -1.76 5.90
N VAL A 28 -4.36 -2.74 5.85
CA VAL A 28 -4.16 -3.56 4.65
C VAL A 28 -5.45 -4.30 4.29
N ALA A 29 -6.14 -4.91 5.25
CA ALA A 29 -7.38 -5.63 5.00
C ALA A 29 -8.48 -4.71 4.44
N MET A 30 -8.62 -3.51 5.00
CA MET A 30 -9.60 -2.51 4.56
C MET A 30 -9.24 -1.95 3.18
N PHE A 31 -7.95 -1.70 2.93
CA PHE A 31 -7.46 -1.31 1.61
C PHE A 31 -7.75 -2.39 0.56
N ILE A 32 -7.56 -3.67 0.89
CA ILE A 32 -7.90 -4.79 0.00
C ILE A 32 -9.41 -4.85 -0.25
N LYS A 33 -10.24 -4.59 0.77
CA LYS A 33 -11.71 -4.58 0.61
C LYS A 33 -12.17 -3.45 -0.30
N LEU A 34 -11.71 -2.22 -0.08
CA LEU A 34 -12.13 -1.03 -0.83
C LEU A 34 -11.48 -0.93 -2.21
N TYR A 35 -10.20 -1.30 -2.30
CA TYR A 35 -9.37 -1.16 -3.49
C TYR A 35 -8.78 -2.49 -3.94
N SER A 36 -9.57 -3.57 -3.91
CA SER A 36 -9.17 -4.91 -4.35
C SER A 36 -8.53 -4.93 -5.76
N ARG A 37 -9.06 -4.11 -6.66
CA ARG A 37 -8.55 -3.97 -8.04
C ARG A 37 -7.16 -3.32 -8.09
N ASP A 38 -6.88 -2.33 -7.25
CA ASP A 38 -5.54 -1.75 -7.12
C ASP A 38 -4.60 -2.71 -6.40
N TRP A 39 -5.06 -3.40 -5.36
CA TRP A 39 -4.29 -4.44 -4.68
C TRP A 39 -3.82 -5.54 -5.63
N GLY A 40 -4.73 -6.01 -6.50
CA GLY A 40 -4.39 -6.97 -7.55
C GLY A 40 -3.27 -6.47 -8.46
N LYS A 41 -3.27 -5.18 -8.84
CA LYS A 41 -2.19 -4.57 -9.63
C LYS A 41 -0.87 -4.50 -8.87
N ILE A 42 -0.90 -4.11 -7.59
CA ILE A 42 0.30 -4.05 -6.74
C ILE A 42 0.91 -5.44 -6.61
N LYS A 43 0.07 -6.45 -6.31
CA LYS A 43 0.50 -7.84 -6.17
C LYS A 43 1.00 -8.43 -7.48
N ALA A 44 0.31 -8.19 -8.59
CA ALA A 44 0.74 -8.62 -9.92
C ALA A 44 2.07 -7.97 -10.33
N ASN A 45 2.25 -6.67 -10.07
CA ASN A 45 3.51 -5.98 -10.34
C ASN A 45 4.65 -6.53 -9.47
N TYR A 46 4.38 -6.78 -8.19
CA TYR A 46 5.33 -7.44 -7.29
C TYR A 46 5.71 -8.83 -7.78
N ILE A 47 4.73 -9.68 -8.15
CA ILE A 47 4.98 -11.02 -8.68
C ILE A 47 5.76 -10.94 -9.98
N LYS A 48 5.38 -10.07 -10.91
CA LYS A 48 6.06 -9.89 -12.20
C LYS A 48 7.51 -9.49 -12.00
N GLN A 49 7.79 -8.50 -11.14
CA GLN A 49 9.16 -8.10 -10.82
C GLN A 49 9.94 -9.13 -10.01
N ASN A 50 9.25 -10.01 -9.27
CA ASN A 50 9.88 -11.11 -8.55
C ASN A 50 10.16 -12.31 -9.47
N GLN A 51 9.33 -12.56 -10.48
CA GLN A 51 9.50 -13.60 -11.50
C GLN A 51 10.58 -13.23 -12.52
N ASP A 52 10.71 -11.94 -12.84
CA ASP A 52 11.73 -11.42 -13.76
C ASP A 52 13.16 -11.44 -13.15
N LYS A 53 13.28 -11.72 -11.85
CA LYS A 53 14.58 -11.84 -11.19
C LYS A 53 15.21 -13.20 -11.44
N VAL A 54 16.41 -13.16 -12.02
CA VAL A 54 17.32 -14.30 -12.11
C VAL A 54 17.58 -14.86 -10.70
N ILE A 55 17.37 -16.17 -10.56
CA ILE A 55 17.56 -16.96 -9.35
C ILE A 55 18.97 -16.67 -8.80
N GLY A 56 19.06 -15.97 -7.67
CA GLY A 56 20.32 -15.54 -7.05
C GLY A 56 20.40 -14.05 -6.70
N THR A 57 19.47 -13.22 -7.19
CA THR A 57 19.45 -11.78 -6.87
C THR A 57 18.53 -11.48 -5.67
N VAL A 58 19.05 -10.78 -4.66
CA VAL A 58 18.27 -10.33 -3.49
C VAL A 58 17.06 -9.49 -3.92
N VAL A 59 15.88 -9.84 -3.41
CA VAL A 59 14.65 -9.13 -3.74
C VAL A 59 14.68 -7.71 -3.14
N LYS A 60 15.10 -6.72 -3.94
CA LYS A 60 15.07 -5.29 -3.58
C LYS A 60 13.67 -4.72 -3.30
N MET A 61 12.59 -5.38 -3.72
CA MET A 61 11.24 -4.82 -3.62
C MET A 61 10.56 -5.30 -2.34
N PRO A 62 10.04 -4.40 -1.50
CA PRO A 62 9.34 -4.78 -0.28
C PRO A 62 8.05 -5.53 -0.62
N LYS A 63 7.62 -6.42 0.28
CA LYS A 63 6.33 -7.11 0.15
C LYS A 63 5.20 -6.09 -0.04
N PRO A 64 4.12 -6.43 -0.78
CA PRO A 64 2.98 -5.54 -1.01
C PRO A 64 2.40 -4.92 0.28
N GLU A 65 2.39 -5.69 1.37
CA GLU A 65 1.94 -5.24 2.69
C GLU A 65 2.89 -4.19 3.30
N LEU A 66 4.20 -4.41 3.19
CA LEU A 66 5.24 -3.45 3.63
C LEU A 66 5.19 -2.17 2.80
N TYR A 67 4.90 -2.29 1.50
CA TYR A 67 4.69 -1.13 0.64
C TYR A 67 3.50 -0.28 1.10
N LEU A 68 2.34 -0.91 1.38
CA LEU A 68 1.17 -0.21 1.93
C LEU A 68 1.46 0.43 3.29
N LYS A 69 2.16 -0.29 4.17
CA LYS A 69 2.58 0.25 5.47
C LYS A 69 3.49 1.47 5.30
N HIS A 70 4.45 1.42 4.39
CA HIS A 70 5.34 2.54 4.13
C HIS A 70 4.60 3.76 3.58
N LEU A 71 3.64 3.54 2.66
CA LEU A 71 2.77 4.60 2.16
C LEU A 71 1.94 5.24 3.29
N LEU A 72 1.38 4.41 4.18
CA LEU A 72 0.67 4.90 5.35
C LEU A 72 1.59 5.73 6.25
N THR A 73 2.81 5.25 6.53
CA THR A 73 3.79 6.00 7.35
C THR A 73 4.12 7.36 6.73
N ILE A 74 4.39 7.43 5.42
CA ILE A 74 4.65 8.69 4.71
C ILE A 74 3.44 9.62 4.78
N TYR A 75 2.23 9.08 4.62
CA TYR A 75 1.00 9.86 4.70
C TYR A 75 0.79 10.46 6.10
N LEU A 76 1.02 9.67 7.16
CA LEU A 76 0.93 10.16 8.55
C LEU A 76 2.03 11.17 8.89
N ASP A 77 3.22 11.01 8.32
CA ASP A 77 4.34 11.96 8.48
C ASP A 77 4.05 13.30 7.80
N ASN A 78 3.48 13.29 6.59
CA ASN A 78 3.05 14.51 5.89
C ASN A 78 1.86 15.23 6.55
N GLN A 79 1.08 14.53 7.39
CA GLN A 79 -0.03 15.10 8.16
C GLN A 79 0.44 15.81 9.45
N LYS A 80 1.73 15.70 9.80
CA LYS A 80 2.32 16.20 11.04
C LYS A 80 2.92 17.59 10.87
#